data_AF-A0A0M4L640-F1
#
_entry.id   AF-A0A0M4L640-F1
#
_cell.length_a   1.000
_cell.length_b   1.000
_cell.length_c   1.000
_cell.angle_alpha   90.00
_cell.angle_beta   90.00
_cell.angle_gamma   90.00
#
_symmetry.space_group_name_H-M   'P 1'
#
loop_
_entity.id
_entity.type
_entity.pdbx_description
1 polymer ?
#
loop_
_entity_poly.entity_id
_entity_poly.type
_entity_poly.pdbx_seq_one_letter_code
_entity_poly.pdbx_strand_id
1 'polypeptide(L)'
;MKMKKIKAYSPTPSHLNYLYPGTETLRNKYGITNHTEYETRCAHDTAQAAVNLCYEPLPEKFNYSYLKYIHKRLFEKTFEWAGYPRNFPFTFSDGSIAYMPSMRKEDSEFCFVSGDRIQESFELVDNKISEMNNLKGLSRQDFIRNAAAIFAAINDIHPFREGNGRTQRAFFERLGEAANHKLDFSLVTRARMNFASIQAMKHYNMQPLQHIFEDISNPDKKLILREFIDDMKACNFDVDEHRVIAAQEGETYNGIYRKTGLEGCYIQIGNDMVICKKEEISPELLRTLKSGDHISFTAPIGYDTLIPKEEFRPLTQNEIYIKASENRKVQMIFQRVQQSSKIVYGNPNVLMYKINQIKNNPSLGNSVAQQIERSPESVAKLAGRKCFWIKNQTRKNAERHIPLLCTMIKNYVYALENIHKKITQDQLREQKREKYSVAMPSKELRELFSLSKEQQKDALSRTPDLEKNLKIICAYSMLAFHSRSVK
;
A
#
# COMPACT_ATOMS: atom_id res chain seq x y z
N MET A 1 20.86 -59.47 -52.85
CA MET A 1 21.06 -58.31 -51.95
C MET A 1 19.69 -57.75 -51.56
N LYS A 2 19.07 -58.24 -50.47
CA LYS A 2 17.77 -57.73 -49.99
C LYS A 2 18.04 -56.66 -48.93
N MET A 3 17.80 -55.39 -49.28
CA MET A 3 17.85 -54.28 -48.31
C MET A 3 16.78 -54.52 -47.24
N LYS A 4 17.21 -54.75 -45.99
CA LYS A 4 16.34 -54.68 -44.82
C LYS A 4 15.85 -53.23 -44.72
N LYS A 5 14.56 -53.01 -44.96
CA LYS A 5 13.87 -51.78 -44.55
C LYS A 5 14.01 -51.67 -43.02
N ILE A 6 14.88 -50.78 -42.56
CA ILE A 6 14.89 -50.31 -41.18
C ILE A 6 13.55 -49.59 -41.01
N LYS A 7 12.60 -50.20 -40.30
CA LYS A 7 11.43 -49.47 -39.81
C LYS A 7 11.97 -48.38 -38.90
N ALA A 8 11.89 -47.12 -39.34
CA ALA A 8 12.08 -45.97 -38.47
C ALA A 8 11.06 -46.13 -37.32
N TYR A 9 11.56 -46.35 -36.10
CA TYR A 9 10.75 -46.41 -34.91
C TYR A 9 10.32 -44.97 -34.61
N SER A 10 9.15 -44.56 -35.12
CA SER A 10 8.59 -43.26 -34.76
C SER A 10 8.30 -43.28 -33.26
N PRO A 11 8.93 -42.42 -32.45
CA PRO A 11 8.72 -42.45 -31.00
C PRO A 11 7.25 -42.17 -30.68
N THR A 12 6.61 -43.06 -29.91
CA THR A 12 5.22 -42.87 -29.47
C THR A 12 5.13 -41.65 -28.54
N PRO A 13 4.23 -40.68 -28.81
CA PRO A 13 4.02 -39.56 -27.92
C PRO A 13 3.63 -40.00 -26.51
N SER A 14 4.25 -39.44 -25.48
CA SER A 14 3.97 -39.79 -24.07
C SER A 14 4.08 -38.57 -23.16
N HIS A 15 3.20 -38.47 -22.16
CA HIS A 15 3.27 -37.41 -21.15
C HIS A 15 4.54 -37.50 -20.29
N LEU A 16 5.09 -38.71 -20.12
CA LEU A 16 6.33 -38.93 -19.37
C LEU A 16 7.55 -38.28 -20.02
N ASN A 17 7.50 -38.03 -21.34
CA ASN A 17 8.60 -37.40 -22.05
C ASN A 17 8.78 -35.91 -21.68
N TYR A 18 7.85 -35.32 -20.91
CA TYR A 18 8.07 -34.01 -20.28
C TYR A 18 9.06 -34.07 -19.11
N LEU A 19 9.36 -35.25 -18.56
CA LEU A 19 10.17 -35.43 -17.36
C LEU A 19 11.55 -36.05 -17.69
N TYR A 20 12.53 -35.85 -16.82
CA TYR A 20 13.73 -36.67 -16.87
C TYR A 20 13.41 -38.10 -16.37
N PRO A 21 13.95 -39.15 -17.02
CA PRO A 21 13.70 -40.53 -16.61
C PRO A 21 14.02 -40.77 -15.13
N GLY A 22 13.09 -41.39 -14.40
CA GLY A 22 13.26 -41.70 -12.97
C GLY A 22 13.11 -40.51 -12.02
N THR A 23 12.62 -39.36 -12.48
CA THR A 23 12.41 -38.16 -11.66
C THR A 23 11.04 -37.54 -11.93
N GLU A 24 10.61 -36.65 -11.03
CA GLU A 24 9.43 -35.79 -11.20
C GLU A 24 9.78 -34.41 -11.78
N THR A 25 11.05 -34.19 -12.12
CA THR A 25 11.55 -32.90 -12.61
C THR A 25 11.31 -32.78 -14.12
N LEU A 26 10.69 -31.66 -14.51
CA LEU A 26 10.47 -31.32 -15.91
C LEU A 26 11.80 -31.13 -16.64
N ARG A 27 11.86 -31.67 -17.87
CA ARG A 27 12.98 -31.41 -18.79
C ARG A 27 13.11 -29.92 -19.01
N ASN A 28 14.31 -29.41 -18.78
CA ASN A 28 14.62 -27.99 -18.81
C ASN A 28 15.97 -27.76 -19.49
N LYS A 29 16.14 -26.59 -20.10
CA LYS A 29 17.34 -26.20 -20.85
C LYS A 29 18.60 -26.07 -19.99
N TYR A 30 18.45 -26.10 -18.66
CA TYR A 30 19.58 -26.05 -17.73
C TYR A 30 20.24 -27.43 -17.54
N GLY A 31 19.56 -28.53 -17.90
CA GLY A 31 20.03 -29.88 -17.61
C GLY A 31 19.87 -30.30 -16.14
N ILE A 32 19.12 -29.54 -15.33
CA ILE A 32 18.99 -29.77 -13.88
C ILE A 32 17.90 -30.82 -13.62
N THR A 33 18.25 -31.90 -12.93
CA THR A 33 17.32 -32.98 -12.54
C THR A 33 16.86 -32.89 -11.09
N ASN A 34 17.59 -32.18 -10.22
CA ASN A 34 17.17 -31.90 -8.85
C ASN A 34 15.98 -30.93 -8.84
N HIS A 35 14.87 -31.32 -8.19
CA HIS A 35 13.62 -30.55 -8.21
C HIS A 35 13.77 -29.15 -7.60
N THR A 36 14.32 -29.04 -6.39
CA THR A 36 14.46 -27.76 -5.68
C THR A 36 15.41 -26.80 -6.39
N GLU A 37 16.51 -27.31 -6.95
CA GLU A 37 17.44 -26.50 -7.75
C GLU A 37 16.79 -26.01 -9.04
N TYR A 38 16.05 -26.89 -9.73
CA TYR A 38 15.26 -26.53 -10.92
C TYR A 38 14.23 -25.44 -10.59
N GLU A 39 13.46 -25.58 -9.52
CA GLU A 39 12.45 -24.60 -9.13
C GLU A 39 13.06 -23.24 -8.82
N THR A 40 14.15 -23.22 -8.05
CA THR A 40 14.89 -22.00 -7.71
C THR A 40 15.38 -21.28 -8.97
N ARG A 41 16.00 -22.02 -9.90
CA ARG A 41 16.51 -21.44 -11.14
C ARG A 41 15.37 -20.97 -12.06
N CYS A 42 14.31 -21.77 -12.18
CA CYS A 42 13.12 -21.42 -12.96
C CYS A 42 12.45 -20.16 -12.41
N ALA A 43 12.31 -20.04 -11.09
CA ALA A 43 11.75 -18.86 -10.43
C ALA A 43 12.59 -17.61 -10.73
N HIS A 44 13.91 -17.69 -10.63
CA HIS A 44 14.82 -16.59 -10.97
C HIS A 44 14.65 -16.11 -12.42
N ASP A 45 14.74 -17.02 -13.38
CA ASP A 45 14.71 -16.65 -14.81
C ASP A 45 13.31 -16.16 -15.24
N THR A 46 12.25 -16.72 -14.66
CA THR A 46 10.86 -16.26 -14.91
C THR A 46 10.56 -14.91 -14.26
N ALA A 47 11.13 -14.60 -13.09
CA ALA A 47 11.00 -13.28 -12.48
C ALA A 47 11.66 -12.20 -13.34
N GLN A 48 12.86 -12.44 -13.85
CA GLN A 48 13.53 -11.52 -14.77
C GLN A 48 12.75 -11.32 -16.07
N ALA A 49 12.19 -12.41 -16.63
CA ALA A 49 11.37 -12.34 -17.84
C ALA A 49 10.08 -11.56 -17.62
N ALA A 50 9.43 -11.71 -16.46
CA ALA A 50 8.23 -10.96 -16.10
C ALA A 50 8.51 -9.45 -16.03
N VAL A 51 9.64 -9.04 -15.44
CA VAL A 51 10.07 -7.63 -15.43
C VAL A 51 10.27 -7.10 -16.85
N ASN A 52 10.93 -7.86 -17.73
CA ASN A 52 11.15 -7.44 -19.11
C ASN A 52 9.83 -7.26 -19.88
N LEU A 53 8.85 -8.14 -19.65
CA LEU A 53 7.53 -8.09 -20.27
C LEU A 53 6.77 -6.80 -19.92
N CYS A 54 6.99 -6.22 -18.74
CA CYS A 54 6.39 -4.94 -18.35
C CYS A 54 6.86 -3.75 -19.19
N TYR A 55 8.05 -3.84 -19.81
CA TYR A 55 8.58 -2.78 -20.69
C TYR A 55 8.20 -2.97 -22.17
N GLU A 56 7.60 -4.11 -22.51
CA GLU A 56 7.10 -4.32 -23.86
C GLU A 56 5.83 -3.48 -24.11
N PRO A 57 5.56 -3.05 -25.35
CA PRO A 57 4.30 -2.37 -25.68
C PRO A 57 3.10 -3.31 -25.48
N LEU A 58 1.96 -2.72 -25.13
CA LEU A 58 0.70 -3.49 -25.01
C LEU A 58 0.28 -4.00 -26.39
N PRO A 59 -0.22 -5.24 -26.50
CA PRO A 59 -0.74 -5.74 -27.77
C PRO A 59 -2.03 -5.01 -28.14
N GLU A 60 -2.32 -4.98 -29.44
CA GLU A 60 -3.62 -4.47 -29.93
C GLU A 60 -4.78 -5.40 -29.54
N LYS A 61 -4.53 -6.72 -29.56
CA LYS A 61 -5.52 -7.77 -29.29
C LYS A 61 -5.06 -8.64 -28.13
N PHE A 62 -5.93 -8.79 -27.13
CA PHE A 62 -5.75 -9.75 -26.04
C PHE A 62 -6.47 -11.05 -26.39
N ASN A 63 -5.70 -12.08 -26.72
CA ASN A 63 -6.24 -13.35 -27.19
C ASN A 63 -5.31 -14.52 -26.84
N TYR A 64 -5.67 -15.73 -27.25
CA TYR A 64 -4.89 -16.93 -26.99
C TYR A 64 -3.48 -16.88 -27.59
N SER A 65 -3.29 -16.18 -28.73
CA SER A 65 -1.97 -15.96 -29.31
C SER A 65 -1.06 -15.16 -28.38
N TYR A 66 -1.59 -14.07 -27.79
CA TYR A 66 -0.86 -13.29 -26.79
C TYR A 66 -0.59 -14.09 -25.51
N LEU A 67 -1.51 -14.94 -25.06
CA LEU A 67 -1.28 -15.83 -23.92
C LEU A 67 -0.11 -16.80 -24.18
N LYS A 68 -0.05 -17.41 -25.38
CA LYS A 68 1.09 -18.25 -25.82
C LYS A 68 2.38 -17.46 -25.90
N TYR A 69 2.33 -16.22 -26.38
CA TYR A 69 3.48 -15.32 -26.42
C TYR A 69 4.04 -15.02 -25.02
N ILE A 70 3.18 -14.69 -24.05
CA ILE A 70 3.57 -14.48 -22.66
C ILE A 70 4.24 -15.75 -22.11
N HIS A 71 3.63 -16.92 -22.32
CA HIS A 71 4.22 -18.18 -21.86
C HIS A 71 5.59 -18.40 -22.49
N LYS A 72 5.75 -18.14 -23.79
CA LYS A 72 7.05 -18.22 -24.45
C LYS A 72 8.05 -17.28 -23.77
N ARG A 73 7.71 -16.00 -23.57
CA ARG A 73 8.61 -15.02 -22.94
C ARG A 73 9.04 -15.41 -21.54
N LEU A 74 8.10 -15.87 -20.72
CA LEU A 74 8.40 -16.27 -19.35
C LEU A 74 9.32 -17.50 -19.28
N PHE A 75 9.15 -18.45 -20.19
CA PHE A 75 9.77 -19.76 -20.08
C PHE A 75 10.77 -20.11 -21.19
N GLU A 76 11.08 -19.21 -22.13
CA GLU A 76 11.98 -19.52 -23.26
C GLU A 76 13.39 -19.90 -22.84
N LYS A 77 13.85 -19.45 -21.66
CA LYS A 77 15.11 -19.88 -21.06
C LYS A 77 15.02 -21.20 -20.30
N THR A 78 13.83 -21.59 -19.86
CA THR A 78 13.59 -22.81 -19.06
C THR A 78 13.21 -24.01 -19.91
N PHE A 79 12.25 -23.88 -20.82
CA PHE A 79 11.63 -25.00 -21.53
C PHE A 79 11.82 -24.90 -23.04
N GLU A 80 12.04 -26.05 -23.71
CA GLU A 80 12.02 -26.13 -25.18
C GLU A 80 10.61 -25.87 -25.74
N TRP A 81 9.59 -26.32 -25.02
CA TRP A 81 8.17 -26.20 -25.37
C TRP A 81 7.55 -24.86 -24.90
N ALA A 82 8.35 -23.85 -24.58
CA ALA A 82 7.82 -22.55 -24.16
C ALA A 82 6.93 -21.91 -25.25
N GLY A 83 5.65 -21.71 -24.93
CA GLY A 83 4.63 -21.17 -25.83
C GLY A 83 3.82 -22.23 -26.57
N TYR A 84 4.15 -23.52 -26.41
CA TYR A 84 3.43 -24.64 -26.99
C TYR A 84 2.39 -25.17 -26.00
N PRO A 85 1.11 -25.29 -26.41
CA PRO A 85 0.08 -25.83 -25.54
C PRO A 85 0.11 -27.36 -25.49
N ARG A 86 -0.38 -27.92 -24.39
CA ARG A 86 -0.23 -29.34 -24.03
C ARG A 86 -0.98 -30.32 -24.93
N ASN A 87 -1.93 -29.82 -25.72
CA ASN A 87 -2.75 -30.58 -26.66
C ASN A 87 -2.11 -30.75 -28.04
N PHE A 88 -0.87 -30.29 -28.24
CA PHE A 88 -0.10 -30.62 -29.44
C PHE A 88 1.11 -31.48 -29.05
N PRO A 89 1.43 -32.53 -29.82
CA PRO A 89 2.68 -33.25 -29.64
C PRO A 89 3.88 -32.32 -29.84
N PHE A 90 4.77 -32.25 -28.86
CA PHE A 90 6.01 -31.49 -28.92
C PHE A 90 7.20 -32.43 -29.07
N THR A 91 8.05 -32.20 -30.07
CA THR A 91 9.28 -32.98 -30.27
C THR A 91 10.46 -32.25 -29.65
N PHE A 92 11.09 -32.86 -28.66
CA PHE A 92 12.31 -32.35 -28.04
C PHE A 92 13.52 -32.48 -28.96
N SER A 93 14.58 -31.72 -28.67
CA SER A 93 15.86 -31.79 -29.36
C SER A 93 16.50 -33.18 -29.39
N ASP A 94 16.19 -34.04 -28.42
CA ASP A 94 16.64 -35.44 -28.36
C ASP A 94 15.78 -36.42 -29.20
N GLY A 95 14.76 -35.92 -29.90
CA GLY A 95 13.84 -36.67 -30.74
C GLY A 95 12.65 -37.29 -30.01
N SER A 96 12.58 -37.22 -28.67
CA SER A 96 11.42 -37.70 -27.92
C SER A 96 10.19 -36.79 -28.12
N ILE A 97 8.99 -37.38 -28.12
CA ILE A 97 7.74 -36.64 -28.36
C ILE A 97 6.89 -36.63 -27.11
N ALA A 98 6.60 -35.44 -26.57
CA ALA A 98 5.73 -35.27 -25.40
C ALA A 98 4.33 -34.79 -25.78
N TYR A 99 3.33 -35.30 -25.07
CA TYR A 99 1.92 -35.00 -25.34
C TYR A 99 1.07 -35.22 -24.08
N MET A 100 0.24 -34.24 -23.69
CA MET A 100 -0.57 -34.31 -22.46
C MET A 100 -1.97 -33.70 -22.65
N PRO A 101 -2.87 -34.36 -23.40
CA PRO A 101 -4.21 -33.84 -23.69
C PRO A 101 -5.15 -33.88 -22.49
N SER A 102 -4.83 -34.65 -21.45
CA SER A 102 -5.62 -34.73 -20.23
C SER A 102 -4.75 -34.37 -19.03
N MET A 103 -5.21 -33.41 -18.23
CA MET A 103 -4.57 -33.00 -16.99
C MET A 103 -5.64 -32.92 -15.90
N ARG A 104 -5.23 -33.23 -14.67
CA ARG A 104 -6.06 -33.05 -13.48
C ARG A 104 -5.41 -32.02 -12.59
N LYS A 105 -6.24 -31.31 -11.83
CA LYS A 105 -5.71 -30.47 -10.76
C LYS A 105 -5.15 -31.39 -9.66
N GLU A 106 -3.99 -31.04 -9.15
CA GLU A 106 -3.38 -31.72 -8.00
C GLU A 106 -4.36 -31.81 -6.82
N ASP A 107 -4.37 -32.95 -6.14
CA ASP A 107 -5.25 -33.26 -4.99
C ASP A 107 -6.75 -33.05 -5.24
N SER A 108 -7.20 -33.28 -6.48
CA SER A 108 -8.57 -33.02 -6.87
C SER A 108 -9.04 -33.99 -7.95
N GLU A 109 -10.29 -34.46 -7.85
CA GLU A 109 -10.94 -35.28 -8.89
C GLU A 109 -11.23 -34.50 -10.19
N PHE A 110 -10.99 -33.18 -10.17
CA PHE A 110 -11.33 -32.26 -11.24
C PHE A 110 -10.31 -32.35 -12.38
N CYS A 111 -10.81 -32.67 -13.56
CA CYS A 111 -10.07 -32.64 -14.81
C CYS A 111 -10.23 -31.27 -15.47
N PHE A 112 -9.12 -30.73 -15.98
CA PHE A 112 -9.17 -29.55 -16.85
C PHE A 112 -9.79 -29.92 -18.21
N VAL A 113 -10.13 -28.90 -19.01
CA VAL A 113 -10.67 -29.09 -20.36
C VAL A 113 -9.82 -30.07 -21.16
N SER A 114 -10.46 -31.03 -21.83
CA SER A 114 -9.76 -32.03 -22.65
C SER A 114 -9.04 -31.35 -23.83
N GLY A 115 -7.90 -31.92 -24.25
CA GLY A 115 -6.99 -31.32 -25.23
C GLY A 115 -7.63 -31.00 -26.59
N ASP A 116 -8.58 -31.81 -27.02
CA ASP A 116 -9.41 -31.62 -28.22
C ASP A 116 -10.30 -30.37 -28.13
N ARG A 117 -10.67 -29.95 -26.92
CA ARG A 117 -11.55 -28.81 -26.66
C ARG A 117 -10.83 -27.51 -26.30
N ILE A 118 -9.50 -27.53 -26.17
CA ILE A 118 -8.73 -26.33 -25.78
C ILE A 118 -8.89 -25.21 -26.81
N GLN A 119 -8.83 -25.55 -28.10
CA GLN A 119 -8.90 -24.55 -29.18
C GLN A 119 -10.28 -23.87 -29.24
N GLU A 120 -11.38 -24.64 -29.27
CA GLU A 120 -12.75 -24.10 -29.25
C GLU A 120 -13.03 -23.27 -27.98
N SER A 121 -12.50 -23.68 -26.83
CA SER A 121 -12.72 -22.96 -25.57
C SER A 121 -12.02 -21.60 -25.59
N PHE A 122 -10.83 -21.51 -26.20
CA PHE A 122 -10.14 -20.23 -26.38
C PHE A 122 -10.80 -19.34 -27.42
N GLU A 123 -11.44 -19.90 -28.45
CA GLU A 123 -12.23 -19.09 -29.40
C GLU A 123 -13.39 -18.37 -28.71
N LEU A 124 -14.08 -19.04 -27.77
CA LEU A 124 -15.12 -18.40 -26.95
C LEU A 124 -14.55 -17.27 -26.07
N VAL A 125 -13.38 -17.51 -25.46
CA VAL A 125 -12.69 -16.51 -24.63
C VAL A 125 -12.25 -15.31 -25.47
N ASP A 126 -11.63 -15.56 -26.62
CA ASP A 126 -11.09 -14.53 -27.52
C ASP A 126 -12.22 -13.67 -28.10
N ASN A 127 -13.34 -14.29 -28.52
CA ASN A 127 -14.52 -13.58 -28.97
C ASN A 127 -15.08 -12.68 -27.87
N LYS A 128 -15.22 -13.21 -26.64
CA LYS A 128 -15.71 -12.45 -25.49
C LYS A 128 -14.84 -11.24 -25.17
N ILE A 129 -13.51 -11.39 -25.20
CA ILE A 129 -12.58 -10.27 -24.96
C ILE A 129 -12.69 -9.23 -26.10
N SER A 130 -12.78 -9.69 -27.35
CA SER A 130 -12.87 -8.82 -28.52
C SER A 130 -14.18 -8.03 -28.58
N GLU A 131 -15.33 -8.67 -28.32
CA GLU A 131 -16.65 -8.03 -28.28
C GLU A 131 -16.73 -6.93 -27.22
N MET A 132 -16.02 -7.11 -26.10
CA MET A 132 -15.89 -6.10 -25.04
C MET A 132 -14.74 -5.12 -25.26
N ASN A 133 -14.18 -5.04 -26.48
CA ASN A 133 -13.08 -4.12 -26.82
C ASN A 133 -11.88 -4.24 -25.85
N ASN A 134 -11.43 -5.47 -25.56
CA ASN A 134 -10.40 -5.76 -24.56
C ASN A 134 -10.75 -5.23 -23.15
N LEU A 135 -12.04 -5.19 -22.81
CA LEU A 135 -12.59 -4.68 -21.55
C LEU A 135 -12.32 -3.18 -21.30
N LYS A 136 -11.95 -2.44 -22.36
CA LYS A 136 -11.69 -1.00 -22.29
C LYS A 136 -12.99 -0.21 -22.12
N GLY A 137 -12.93 0.89 -21.37
CA GLY A 137 -14.07 1.78 -21.17
C GLY A 137 -15.13 1.25 -20.20
N LEU A 138 -14.91 0.08 -19.58
CA LEU A 138 -15.80 -0.47 -18.58
C LEU A 138 -15.63 0.22 -17.22
N SER A 139 -16.73 0.28 -16.45
CA SER A 139 -16.67 0.62 -15.03
C SER A 139 -15.79 -0.38 -14.28
N ARG A 140 -15.26 -0.02 -13.11
CA ARG A 140 -14.46 -0.95 -12.29
C ARG A 140 -15.24 -2.22 -11.96
N GLN A 141 -16.51 -2.10 -11.60
CA GLN A 141 -17.36 -3.25 -11.23
C GLN A 141 -17.60 -4.18 -12.43
N ASP A 142 -17.84 -3.62 -13.62
CA ASP A 142 -18.04 -4.43 -14.83
C ASP A 142 -16.73 -5.06 -15.31
N PHE A 143 -15.62 -4.33 -15.19
CA PHE A 143 -14.29 -4.87 -15.44
C PHE A 143 -14.01 -6.07 -14.54
N ILE A 144 -14.21 -5.93 -13.22
CA ILE A 144 -14.00 -7.01 -12.24
C ILE A 144 -14.86 -8.23 -12.57
N ARG A 145 -16.14 -8.03 -12.84
CA ARG A 145 -17.09 -9.11 -13.15
C ARG A 145 -16.63 -9.90 -14.39
N ASN A 146 -16.28 -9.19 -15.46
CA ASN A 146 -15.88 -9.81 -16.72
C ASN A 146 -14.47 -10.41 -16.64
N ALA A 147 -13.51 -9.72 -16.04
CA ALA A 147 -12.15 -10.19 -15.86
C ALA A 147 -12.12 -11.46 -15.00
N ALA A 148 -12.86 -11.51 -13.89
CA ALA A 148 -12.97 -12.71 -13.06
C ALA A 148 -13.56 -13.90 -13.84
N ALA A 149 -14.60 -13.68 -14.64
CA ALA A 149 -15.21 -14.73 -15.47
C ALA A 149 -14.24 -15.27 -16.53
N ILE A 150 -13.53 -14.38 -17.22
CA ILE A 150 -12.51 -14.78 -18.21
C ILE A 150 -11.34 -15.49 -17.51
N PHE A 151 -10.95 -15.04 -16.32
CA PHE A 151 -9.90 -15.67 -15.52
C PHE A 151 -10.29 -17.10 -15.13
N ALA A 152 -11.51 -17.30 -14.64
CA ALA A 152 -12.02 -18.64 -14.36
C ALA A 152 -12.01 -19.55 -15.60
N ALA A 153 -12.47 -19.04 -16.76
CA ALA A 153 -12.48 -19.80 -18.00
C ALA A 153 -11.06 -20.21 -18.44
N ILE A 154 -10.10 -19.29 -18.44
CA ILE A 154 -8.70 -19.61 -18.79
C ILE A 154 -8.09 -20.61 -17.79
N ASN A 155 -8.42 -20.49 -16.50
CA ASN A 155 -7.94 -21.40 -15.47
C ASN A 155 -8.48 -22.83 -15.64
N ASP A 156 -9.74 -22.97 -16.08
CA ASP A 156 -10.37 -24.25 -16.39
C ASP A 156 -9.79 -24.90 -17.66
N ILE A 157 -9.45 -24.10 -18.68
CA ILE A 157 -8.83 -24.61 -19.92
C ILE A 157 -7.43 -25.18 -19.65
N HIS A 158 -6.64 -24.48 -18.84
CA HIS A 158 -5.29 -24.90 -18.42
C HIS A 158 -4.39 -25.30 -19.61
N PRO A 159 -4.08 -24.39 -20.55
CA PRO A 159 -3.53 -24.72 -21.87
C PRO A 159 -2.12 -25.30 -21.91
N PHE A 160 -1.27 -25.05 -20.91
CA PHE A 160 0.14 -25.40 -20.95
C PHE A 160 0.45 -26.58 -20.01
N ARG A 161 1.59 -27.25 -20.22
CA ARG A 161 2.04 -28.32 -19.32
C ARG A 161 2.40 -27.78 -17.94
N GLU A 162 3.08 -26.64 -17.86
CA GLU A 162 3.45 -25.98 -16.60
C GLU A 162 3.49 -24.47 -16.83
N GLY A 163 3.35 -23.66 -15.77
CA GLY A 163 3.45 -22.20 -15.88
C GLY A 163 2.13 -21.48 -16.19
N ASN A 164 1.00 -22.18 -16.14
CA ASN A 164 -0.33 -21.63 -16.41
C ASN A 164 -0.65 -20.43 -15.52
N GLY A 165 -0.49 -20.55 -14.19
CA GLY A 165 -0.81 -19.46 -13.27
C GLY A 165 0.04 -18.20 -13.47
N ARG A 166 1.36 -18.35 -13.71
CA ARG A 166 2.27 -17.21 -13.98
C ARG A 166 1.90 -16.51 -15.28
N THR A 167 1.65 -17.28 -16.33
CA THR A 167 1.25 -16.76 -17.65
C THR A 167 -0.10 -16.04 -17.57
N GLN A 168 -1.07 -16.63 -16.88
CA GLN A 168 -2.40 -16.07 -16.72
C GLN A 168 -2.36 -14.75 -15.94
N ARG A 169 -1.66 -14.68 -14.82
CA ARG A 169 -1.52 -13.42 -14.05
C ARG A 169 -0.90 -12.31 -14.89
N ALA A 170 0.20 -12.59 -15.58
CA ALA A 170 0.83 -11.62 -16.48
C ALA A 170 -0.12 -11.18 -17.61
N PHE A 171 -0.92 -12.09 -18.18
CA PHE A 171 -1.94 -11.73 -19.17
C PHE A 171 -2.96 -10.73 -18.60
N PHE A 172 -3.46 -10.97 -17.39
CA PHE A 172 -4.44 -10.11 -16.75
C PHE A 172 -3.87 -8.78 -16.27
N GLU A 173 -2.63 -8.74 -15.79
CA GLU A 173 -1.95 -7.48 -15.45
C GLU A 173 -1.86 -6.57 -16.67
N ARG A 174 -1.46 -7.13 -17.82
CA ARG A 174 -1.38 -6.42 -19.10
C ARG A 174 -2.75 -6.01 -19.62
N LEU A 175 -3.77 -6.87 -19.48
CA LEU A 175 -5.15 -6.57 -19.86
C LEU A 175 -5.72 -5.44 -18.99
N GLY A 176 -5.50 -5.50 -17.68
CA GLY A 176 -5.90 -4.46 -16.74
C GLY A 176 -5.21 -3.14 -17.03
N GLU A 177 -3.91 -3.15 -17.34
CA GLU A 177 -3.17 -1.97 -17.77
C GLU A 177 -3.79 -1.34 -19.03
N ALA A 178 -4.06 -2.15 -20.06
CA ALA A 178 -4.71 -1.67 -21.29
C ALA A 178 -6.13 -1.14 -21.07
N ALA A 179 -6.85 -1.66 -20.08
CA ALA A 179 -8.20 -1.25 -19.70
C ALA A 179 -8.24 -0.14 -18.64
N ASN A 180 -7.08 0.38 -18.21
CA ASN A 180 -6.92 1.39 -17.15
C ASN A 180 -7.39 0.93 -15.75
N HIS A 181 -7.34 -0.38 -15.49
CA HIS A 181 -7.63 -1.03 -14.21
C HIS A 181 -6.40 -1.82 -13.74
N LYS A 182 -5.41 -1.15 -13.15
CA LYS A 182 -4.13 -1.79 -12.74
C LYS A 182 -4.36 -2.88 -11.70
N LEU A 183 -4.06 -4.11 -12.07
CA LEU A 183 -4.07 -5.29 -11.19
C LEU A 183 -2.69 -5.51 -10.58
N ASP A 184 -2.67 -6.02 -9.35
CA ASP A 184 -1.43 -6.44 -8.68
C ASP A 184 -1.61 -7.80 -8.01
N PHE A 185 -1.23 -8.87 -8.71
CA PHE A 185 -1.36 -10.21 -8.16
C PHE A 185 -0.30 -10.54 -7.10
N SER A 186 0.72 -9.69 -6.87
CA SER A 186 1.68 -9.92 -5.78
C SER A 186 1.03 -9.80 -4.40
N LEU A 187 -0.20 -9.27 -4.34
CA LEU A 187 -1.01 -9.12 -3.14
C LEU A 187 -1.95 -10.31 -2.90
N VAL A 188 -1.93 -11.33 -3.76
CA VAL A 188 -2.80 -12.51 -3.65
C VAL A 188 -1.97 -13.70 -3.22
N THR A 189 -2.25 -14.20 -2.01
CA THR A 189 -1.59 -15.39 -1.48
C THR A 189 -1.99 -16.65 -2.24
N ARG A 190 -1.12 -17.67 -2.19
CA ARG A 190 -1.36 -18.98 -2.81
C ARG A 190 -2.65 -19.62 -2.29
N ALA A 191 -2.84 -19.62 -0.97
CA ALA A 191 -4.05 -20.14 -0.33
C ALA A 191 -5.32 -19.43 -0.80
N ARG A 192 -5.29 -18.10 -0.95
CA ARG A 192 -6.44 -17.31 -1.44
C ARG A 192 -6.75 -17.64 -2.90
N MET A 193 -5.74 -17.68 -3.76
CA MET A 193 -5.92 -18.01 -5.18
C MET A 193 -6.50 -19.43 -5.36
N ASN A 194 -5.97 -20.40 -4.61
CA ASN A 194 -6.44 -21.78 -4.63
C ASN A 194 -7.90 -21.89 -4.18
N PHE A 195 -8.25 -21.24 -3.08
CA PHE A 195 -9.63 -21.21 -2.59
C PHE A 195 -10.58 -20.62 -3.63
N ALA A 196 -10.27 -19.44 -4.17
CA ALA A 196 -11.14 -18.77 -5.12
C ALA A 196 -11.30 -19.56 -6.42
N SER A 197 -10.22 -20.17 -6.91
CA SER A 197 -10.26 -21.03 -8.10
C SER A 197 -11.11 -22.28 -7.88
N ILE A 198 -11.04 -22.89 -6.69
CA ILE A 198 -11.88 -24.04 -6.32
C ILE A 198 -13.36 -23.63 -6.25
N GLN A 199 -13.67 -22.49 -5.63
CA GLN A 199 -15.04 -22.00 -5.53
C GLN A 199 -15.66 -21.74 -6.90
N ALA A 200 -14.90 -21.14 -7.82
CA ALA A 200 -15.34 -20.91 -9.18
C ALA A 200 -15.56 -22.22 -9.96
N MET A 201 -14.62 -23.16 -9.90
CA MET A 201 -14.69 -24.40 -10.68
C MET A 201 -15.67 -25.43 -10.11
N LYS A 202 -15.70 -25.63 -8.78
CA LYS A 202 -16.50 -26.69 -8.14
C LYS A 202 -17.92 -26.24 -7.80
N HIS A 203 -18.07 -24.99 -7.37
CA HIS A 203 -19.31 -24.47 -6.80
C HIS A 203 -19.96 -23.40 -7.68
N TYR A 204 -19.38 -23.12 -8.86
CA TYR A 204 -19.81 -22.03 -9.77
C TYR A 204 -19.93 -20.68 -9.05
N ASN A 205 -19.18 -20.51 -7.95
CA ASN A 205 -19.22 -19.34 -7.12
C ASN A 205 -18.09 -18.39 -7.52
N MET A 206 -18.45 -17.36 -8.27
CA MET A 206 -17.50 -16.34 -8.76
C MET A 206 -17.15 -15.27 -7.74
N GLN A 207 -17.88 -15.18 -6.61
CA GLN A 207 -17.71 -14.11 -5.63
C GLN A 207 -16.27 -14.03 -5.08
N PRO A 208 -15.60 -15.14 -4.70
CA PRO A 208 -14.23 -15.08 -4.21
C PRO A 208 -13.21 -14.57 -5.25
N LEU A 209 -13.39 -14.92 -6.53
CA LEU A 209 -12.54 -14.39 -7.60
C LEU A 209 -12.82 -12.91 -7.84
N GLN A 210 -14.09 -12.50 -7.88
CA GLN A 210 -14.45 -11.07 -8.01
C GLN A 210 -13.87 -10.26 -6.86
N HIS A 211 -13.87 -10.81 -5.64
CA HIS A 211 -13.26 -10.17 -4.48
C HIS A 211 -11.74 -10.02 -4.60
N ILE A 212 -11.04 -11.04 -5.12
CA ILE A 212 -9.60 -10.89 -5.45
C ILE A 212 -9.40 -9.71 -6.41
N PHE A 213 -10.18 -9.64 -7.49
CA PHE A 213 -10.05 -8.58 -8.49
C PHE A 213 -10.40 -7.19 -7.94
N GLU A 214 -11.38 -7.06 -7.05
CA GLU A 214 -11.65 -5.79 -6.34
C GLU A 214 -10.45 -5.37 -5.49
N ASP A 215 -9.94 -6.29 -4.65
CA ASP A 215 -8.84 -5.98 -3.73
C ASP A 215 -7.55 -5.56 -4.45
N ILE A 216 -7.20 -6.22 -5.56
CA ILE A 216 -5.97 -5.94 -6.31
C ILE A 216 -6.11 -4.82 -7.35
N SER A 217 -7.33 -4.37 -7.65
CA SER A 217 -7.56 -3.22 -8.54
C SER A 217 -7.76 -1.92 -7.75
N ASN A 218 -8.37 -1.99 -6.56
CA ASN A 218 -8.70 -0.85 -5.72
C ASN A 218 -7.44 -0.25 -5.05
N PRO A 219 -7.10 1.04 -5.30
CA PRO A 219 -5.90 1.68 -4.75
C PRO A 219 -5.80 1.65 -3.22
N ASP A 220 -6.91 1.85 -2.51
CA ASP A 220 -6.93 1.92 -1.05
C ASP A 220 -6.71 0.54 -0.42
N LYS A 221 -7.33 -0.49 -1.01
CA LYS A 221 -7.16 -1.88 -0.57
C LYS A 221 -5.78 -2.42 -0.87
N LYS A 222 -5.21 -2.05 -2.02
CA LYS A 222 -3.83 -2.41 -2.37
C LYS A 222 -2.83 -1.88 -1.35
N LEU A 223 -3.01 -0.66 -0.87
CA LEU A 223 -2.09 -0.04 0.09
C LEU A 223 -2.04 -0.84 1.40
N ILE A 224 -3.20 -1.17 1.97
CA ILE A 224 -3.28 -1.93 3.23
C ILE A 224 -2.81 -3.38 3.08
N LEU A 225 -3.11 -4.03 1.95
CA LEU A 225 -2.63 -5.38 1.68
C LEU A 225 -1.11 -5.40 1.52
N ARG A 226 -0.54 -4.39 0.86
CA ARG A 226 0.91 -4.30 0.68
C ARG A 226 1.63 -4.07 1.99
N GLU A 227 1.19 -3.09 2.80
CA GLU A 227 1.74 -2.86 4.15
C GLU A 227 1.74 -4.16 4.96
N PHE A 228 0.62 -4.87 4.99
CA PHE A 228 0.50 -6.13 5.71
C PHE A 228 1.43 -7.24 5.19
N ILE A 229 1.48 -7.45 3.86
CA ILE A 229 2.31 -8.51 3.27
C ILE A 229 3.80 -8.22 3.49
N ASP A 230 4.22 -6.96 3.35
CA ASP A 230 5.60 -6.56 3.56
C ASP A 230 6.01 -6.71 5.05
N ASP A 231 5.12 -6.33 5.99
CA ASP A 231 5.32 -6.56 7.43
C ASP A 231 5.48 -8.05 7.76
N MET A 232 4.62 -8.91 7.21
CA MET A 232 4.68 -10.36 7.46
C MET A 232 5.96 -10.98 6.88
N LYS A 233 6.36 -10.57 5.67
CA LYS A 233 7.63 -11.00 5.07
C LYS A 233 8.84 -10.54 5.89
N ALA A 234 8.82 -9.32 6.41
CA ALA A 234 9.86 -8.81 7.30
C ALA A 234 9.98 -9.63 8.60
N CYS A 235 8.86 -10.21 9.07
CA CYS A 235 8.82 -11.12 10.21
C CYS A 235 9.15 -12.59 9.87
N ASN A 236 9.52 -12.89 8.62
CA ASN A 236 9.75 -14.25 8.11
C ASN A 236 8.53 -15.18 8.31
N PHE A 237 7.33 -14.61 8.29
CA PHE A 237 6.07 -15.35 8.38
C PHE A 237 5.61 -15.78 6.99
N ASP A 238 5.28 -17.07 6.81
CA ASP A 238 4.78 -17.59 5.54
C ASP A 238 3.31 -17.21 5.34
N VAL A 239 3.11 -16.02 4.78
CA VAL A 239 1.80 -15.47 4.48
C VAL A 239 1.11 -16.20 3.31
N ASP A 240 1.84 -16.93 2.46
CA ASP A 240 1.27 -17.55 1.26
C ASP A 240 0.35 -18.74 1.58
N GLU A 241 0.52 -19.37 2.74
CA GLU A 241 -0.34 -20.45 3.27
C GLU A 241 -1.66 -19.94 3.90
N HIS A 242 -1.81 -18.62 4.03
CA HIS A 242 -2.96 -18.00 4.69
C HIS A 242 -3.84 -17.26 3.68
N ARG A 243 -5.16 -17.24 3.90
CA ARG A 243 -6.07 -16.44 3.06
C ARG A 243 -6.10 -15.01 3.59
N VAL A 244 -5.42 -14.12 2.88
CA VAL A 244 -5.35 -12.69 3.23
C VAL A 244 -6.32 -11.89 2.39
N ILE A 245 -7.29 -11.26 3.03
CA ILE A 245 -8.36 -10.51 2.36
C ILE A 245 -8.49 -9.10 2.92
N ALA A 246 -8.77 -8.10 2.09
CA ALA A 246 -9.22 -6.82 2.61
C ALA A 246 -10.69 -6.95 3.02
N ALA A 247 -11.07 -6.35 4.15
CA ALA A 247 -12.44 -6.35 4.64
C ALA A 247 -13.40 -5.84 3.55
N GLN A 248 -14.54 -6.51 3.40
CA GLN A 248 -15.59 -6.12 2.48
C GLN A 248 -16.55 -5.17 3.17
N GLU A 249 -16.89 -4.07 2.51
CA GLU A 249 -17.82 -3.07 3.00
C GLU A 249 -19.15 -3.70 3.42
N GLY A 250 -19.60 -3.44 4.65
CA GLY A 250 -20.84 -3.96 5.23
C GLY A 250 -20.76 -5.36 5.85
N GLU A 251 -19.68 -6.10 5.59
CA GLU A 251 -19.49 -7.44 6.16
C GLU A 251 -19.03 -7.38 7.61
N THR A 252 -19.52 -8.33 8.41
CA THR A 252 -19.16 -8.45 9.82
C THR A 252 -18.24 -9.64 10.05
N TYR A 253 -17.13 -9.35 10.72
CA TYR A 253 -16.02 -10.26 10.98
C TYR A 253 -15.89 -10.46 12.48
N ASN A 254 -16.03 -11.71 12.92
CA ASN A 254 -15.88 -12.11 14.30
C ASN A 254 -14.60 -12.92 14.45
N GLY A 255 -13.63 -12.40 15.19
CA GLY A 255 -12.32 -13.05 15.26
C GLY A 255 -11.41 -12.43 16.31
N ILE A 256 -10.12 -12.74 16.19
CA ILE A 256 -9.10 -12.26 17.11
C ILE A 256 -8.42 -11.04 16.51
N TYR A 257 -8.45 -9.91 17.22
CA TYR A 257 -7.79 -8.69 16.82
C TYR A 257 -6.27 -8.80 16.96
N ARG A 258 -5.57 -8.35 15.92
CA ARG A 258 -4.12 -8.29 15.85
C ARG A 258 -3.69 -6.95 15.26
N LYS A 259 -2.71 -6.32 15.90
CA LYS A 259 -2.11 -5.08 15.41
C LYS A 259 -1.00 -5.39 14.41
N THR A 260 -0.97 -4.69 13.28
CA THR A 260 0.12 -4.72 12.29
C THR A 260 0.54 -3.29 11.98
N GLY A 261 1.80 -3.07 11.57
CA GLY A 261 2.28 -1.77 11.10
C GLY A 261 1.91 -0.51 11.92
N LEU A 262 1.96 0.63 11.23
CA LEU A 262 1.63 1.96 11.78
C LEU A 262 0.13 2.24 11.67
N GLU A 263 -0.52 1.86 10.57
CA GLU A 263 -1.90 2.25 10.25
C GLU A 263 -2.88 1.07 10.05
N GLY A 264 -2.37 -0.13 9.78
CA GLY A 264 -3.19 -1.34 9.57
C GLY A 264 -3.54 -2.14 10.82
N CYS A 265 -4.60 -2.94 10.76
CA CYS A 265 -4.86 -4.05 11.68
C CYS A 265 -5.44 -5.24 10.92
N TYR A 266 -5.45 -6.41 11.56
CA TYR A 266 -6.14 -7.56 11.00
C TYR A 266 -6.93 -8.33 12.05
N ILE A 267 -7.97 -9.01 11.56
CA ILE A 267 -8.83 -9.88 12.34
C ILE A 267 -8.59 -11.30 11.85
N GLN A 268 -8.11 -12.13 12.77
CA GLN A 268 -7.85 -13.53 12.49
C GLN A 268 -9.13 -14.34 12.70
N ILE A 269 -9.57 -15.03 11.65
CA ILE A 269 -10.76 -15.91 11.66
C ILE A 269 -10.31 -17.30 11.21
N GLY A 270 -10.00 -18.18 12.16
CA GLY A 270 -9.36 -19.46 11.84
C GLY A 270 -8.01 -19.23 11.13
N ASN A 271 -7.91 -19.69 9.88
CA ASN A 271 -6.73 -19.52 9.02
C ASN A 271 -6.79 -18.27 8.12
N ASP A 272 -7.85 -17.48 8.23
CA ASP A 272 -8.06 -16.28 7.42
C ASP A 272 -7.59 -15.03 8.15
N MET A 273 -7.04 -14.10 7.38
CA MET A 273 -6.54 -12.83 7.88
C MET A 273 -7.28 -11.72 7.15
N VAL A 274 -8.22 -11.08 7.85
CA VAL A 274 -9.03 -9.98 7.31
C VAL A 274 -8.37 -8.67 7.67
N ILE A 275 -7.86 -7.96 6.66
CA ILE A 275 -7.13 -6.69 6.82
C ILE A 275 -8.13 -5.53 6.81
N CYS A 276 -8.01 -4.64 7.79
CA CYS A 276 -8.79 -3.41 7.91
C CYS A 276 -7.90 -2.25 8.36
N LYS A 277 -8.37 -1.02 8.11
CA LYS A 277 -7.66 0.18 8.59
C LYS A 277 -7.99 0.41 10.06
N LYS A 278 -7.04 0.89 10.86
CA LYS A 278 -7.33 1.31 12.24
C LYS A 278 -8.44 2.36 12.27
N GLU A 279 -8.43 3.30 11.34
CA GLU A 279 -9.45 4.34 11.21
C GLU A 279 -10.89 3.81 11.00
N GLU A 280 -11.04 2.56 10.55
CA GLU A 280 -12.35 1.90 10.37
C GLU A 280 -12.88 1.29 11.69
N ILE A 281 -12.01 1.08 12.68
CA ILE A 281 -12.41 0.63 14.03
C ILE A 281 -12.76 1.86 14.87
N SER A 282 -13.88 1.80 15.60
CA SER A 282 -14.33 2.94 16.40
C SER A 282 -13.24 3.38 17.41
N PRO A 283 -13.01 4.70 17.60
CA PRO A 283 -11.97 5.19 18.51
C PRO A 283 -12.14 4.73 19.96
N GLU A 284 -13.38 4.50 20.39
CA GLU A 284 -13.71 3.97 21.73
C GLU A 284 -13.19 2.54 21.89
N LEU A 285 -13.42 1.70 20.88
CA LEU A 285 -13.01 0.30 20.88
C LEU A 285 -11.49 0.18 20.70
N LEU A 286 -10.87 1.02 19.86
CA LEU A 286 -9.41 1.06 19.70
C LEU A 286 -8.66 1.42 20.99
N ARG A 287 -9.25 2.20 21.90
CA ARG A 287 -8.61 2.59 23.17
C ARG A 287 -8.52 1.43 24.16
N THR A 288 -9.44 0.47 24.06
CA THR A 288 -9.53 -0.67 24.98
C THR A 288 -8.96 -1.96 24.39
N LEU A 289 -8.97 -2.10 23.06
CA LEU A 289 -8.47 -3.27 22.32
C LEU A 289 -6.97 -3.51 22.52
N LYS A 290 -6.64 -4.74 22.92
CA LYS A 290 -5.28 -5.30 22.92
C LYS A 290 -5.17 -6.40 21.86
N SER A 291 -3.96 -6.56 21.31
CA SER A 291 -3.67 -7.69 20.42
C SER A 291 -3.91 -9.00 21.19
N GLY A 292 -4.79 -9.87 20.72
CA GLY A 292 -5.29 -10.99 21.55
C GLY A 292 -6.79 -11.00 21.75
N ASP A 293 -7.41 -9.83 21.75
CA ASP A 293 -8.81 -9.71 22.13
C ASP A 293 -9.73 -10.21 21.02
N HIS A 294 -10.86 -10.80 21.43
CA HIS A 294 -11.95 -11.08 20.52
C HIS A 294 -12.70 -9.79 20.16
N ILE A 295 -12.95 -9.60 18.87
CA ILE A 295 -13.66 -8.45 18.34
C ILE A 295 -14.77 -8.90 17.38
N SER A 296 -15.88 -8.16 17.39
CA SER A 296 -16.85 -8.13 16.30
C SER A 296 -16.67 -6.82 15.55
N PHE A 297 -16.23 -6.90 14.30
CA PHE A 297 -15.93 -5.74 13.46
C PHE A 297 -16.82 -5.79 12.22
N THR A 298 -17.60 -4.74 12.01
CA THR A 298 -18.34 -4.53 10.77
C THR A 298 -17.58 -3.49 9.95
N ALA A 299 -17.11 -3.89 8.77
CA ALA A 299 -16.46 -2.94 7.89
C ALA A 299 -17.48 -1.89 7.42
N PRO A 300 -17.14 -0.59 7.48
CA PRO A 300 -18.09 0.46 7.13
C PRO A 300 -18.51 0.33 5.66
N ILE A 301 -19.81 0.43 5.38
CA ILE A 301 -20.33 0.59 4.02
C ILE A 301 -19.94 1.99 3.57
N GLY A 302 -19.30 2.11 2.39
CA GLY A 302 -18.68 3.31 1.83
C GLY A 302 -19.06 4.62 2.52
N TYR A 303 -18.05 5.34 3.00
CA TYR A 303 -18.26 6.61 3.69
C TYR A 303 -19.18 7.53 2.87
N ASP A 304 -20.37 7.87 3.38
CA ASP A 304 -21.10 9.06 2.90
C ASP A 304 -20.33 10.35 3.21
N THR A 305 -19.28 10.23 4.03
CA THR A 305 -18.55 11.33 4.64
C THR A 305 -17.05 11.15 4.47
N LEU A 306 -16.45 11.87 3.50
CA LEU A 306 -15.00 11.94 3.24
C LEU A 306 -14.20 12.31 4.49
N ILE A 307 -14.75 13.18 5.33
CA ILE A 307 -14.14 13.60 6.60
C ILE A 307 -15.24 13.62 7.66
N PRO A 308 -15.28 12.64 8.60
CA PRO A 308 -16.34 12.53 9.59
C PRO A 308 -16.37 13.76 10.50
N LYS A 309 -17.56 14.02 11.06
CA LYS A 309 -17.70 14.95 12.18
C LYS A 309 -17.03 14.32 13.39
N GLU A 310 -16.00 14.98 13.92
CA GLU A 310 -15.32 14.56 15.14
C GLU A 310 -15.67 15.56 16.24
N GLU A 311 -16.00 15.11 17.45
CA GLU A 311 -16.10 15.98 18.61
C GLU A 311 -14.76 15.97 19.33
N PHE A 312 -13.94 16.99 19.09
CA PHE A 312 -12.73 17.21 19.89
C PHE A 312 -13.04 18.14 21.06
N ARG A 313 -12.62 17.71 22.26
CA ARG A 313 -12.48 18.63 23.39
C ARG A 313 -11.49 19.74 23.01
N PRO A 314 -11.87 21.02 23.13
CA PRO A 314 -10.92 22.12 23.03
C PRO A 314 -9.81 21.94 24.06
N LEU A 315 -8.55 22.07 23.65
CA LEU A 315 -7.44 22.17 24.60
C LEU A 315 -7.72 23.35 25.53
N THR A 316 -7.51 23.11 26.81
CA THR A 316 -7.45 24.15 27.83
C THR A 316 -6.28 25.08 27.56
N GLN A 317 -6.36 26.30 28.09
CA GLN A 317 -5.29 27.29 27.95
C GLN A 317 -3.92 26.74 28.42
N ASN A 318 -3.92 25.92 29.46
CA ASN A 318 -2.71 25.26 29.98
C ASN A 318 -2.13 24.24 28.98
N GLU A 319 -2.98 23.42 28.36
CA GLU A 319 -2.55 22.45 27.34
C GLU A 319 -1.98 23.13 26.09
N ILE A 320 -2.51 24.30 25.70
CA ILE A 320 -1.97 25.11 24.61
C ILE A 320 -0.56 25.60 24.96
N TYR A 321 -0.35 26.10 26.19
CA TYR A 321 0.97 26.54 26.65
C TYR A 321 1.99 25.39 26.69
N ILE A 322 1.58 24.20 27.15
CA ILE A 322 2.42 23.00 27.16
C ILE A 322 2.86 22.67 25.73
N LYS A 323 1.90 22.51 24.79
CA LYS A 323 2.21 22.21 23.39
C LYS A 323 3.06 23.28 22.73
N ALA A 324 2.82 24.56 23.03
CA ALA A 324 3.65 25.64 22.51
C ALA A 324 5.10 25.54 23.01
N SER A 325 5.30 25.16 24.28
CA SER A 325 6.63 24.98 24.87
C SER A 325 7.38 23.75 24.35
N GLU A 326 6.66 22.72 23.93
CA GLU A 326 7.21 21.50 23.33
C GLU A 326 7.58 21.67 21.85
N ASN A 327 7.12 22.75 21.21
CA ASN A 327 7.43 23.01 19.81
C ASN A 327 8.95 23.09 19.58
N ARG A 328 9.44 22.37 18.55
CA ARG A 328 10.87 22.28 18.22
C ARG A 328 11.56 23.65 18.11
N LYS A 329 10.90 24.65 17.52
CA LYS A 329 11.48 26.00 17.38
C LYS A 329 11.64 26.68 18.75
N VAL A 330 10.65 26.51 19.63
CA VAL A 330 10.67 27.06 20.99
C VAL A 330 11.75 26.36 21.82
N GLN A 331 11.87 25.04 21.73
CA GLN A 331 12.93 24.29 22.41
C GLN A 331 14.33 24.69 21.94
N MET A 332 14.53 24.92 20.64
CA MET A 332 15.81 25.41 20.11
C MET A 332 16.18 26.78 20.69
N ILE A 333 15.22 27.70 20.82
CA ILE A 333 15.47 29.01 21.42
C ILE A 333 15.72 28.88 22.92
N PHE A 334 15.01 27.98 23.61
CA PHE A 334 15.26 27.68 25.01
C PHE A 334 16.68 27.18 25.26
N GLN A 335 17.22 26.30 24.39
CA GLN A 335 18.61 25.88 24.46
C GLN A 335 19.59 27.06 24.32
N ARG A 336 19.30 28.04 23.47
CA ARG A 336 20.11 29.27 23.33
C ARG A 336 20.04 30.15 24.59
N VAL A 337 18.90 30.18 25.27
CA VAL A 337 18.76 30.84 26.58
C VAL A 337 19.64 30.14 27.62
N GLN A 338 19.66 28.81 27.67
CA GLN A 338 20.52 28.04 28.58
C GLN A 338 22.01 28.27 28.29
N GLN A 339 22.41 28.27 27.01
CA GLN A 339 23.78 28.58 26.60
C GLN A 339 24.21 29.98 27.04
N SER A 340 23.35 30.98 26.78
CA SER A 340 23.61 32.37 27.18
C SER A 340 23.64 32.52 28.72
N SER A 341 22.78 31.79 29.44
CA SER A 341 22.75 31.77 30.90
C SER A 341 24.03 31.20 31.50
N LYS A 342 24.59 30.14 30.88
CA LYS A 342 25.89 29.57 31.27
C LYS A 342 27.02 30.60 31.12
N ILE A 343 27.00 31.43 30.08
CA ILE A 343 28.01 32.47 29.88
C ILE A 343 27.90 33.58 30.93
N VAL A 344 26.67 34.05 31.20
CA VAL A 344 26.42 35.19 32.10
C VAL A 344 26.56 34.80 33.58
N TYR A 345 26.04 33.65 33.99
CA TYR A 345 25.93 33.25 35.40
C TYR A 345 26.77 32.01 35.77
N GLY A 346 27.39 31.35 34.79
CA GLY A 346 28.14 30.10 35.02
C GLY A 346 27.24 28.87 35.19
N ASN A 347 25.91 29.03 35.15
CA ASN A 347 24.94 27.96 35.31
C ASN A 347 23.85 28.05 34.22
N PRO A 348 23.70 27.03 33.34
CA PRO A 348 22.70 27.03 32.28
C PRO A 348 21.25 27.02 32.78
N ASN A 349 21.01 26.53 34.00
CA ASN A 349 19.67 26.32 34.56
C ASN A 349 19.27 27.42 35.57
N VAL A 350 20.10 28.45 35.75
CA VAL A 350 19.85 29.51 36.73
C VAL A 350 18.51 30.25 36.51
N LEU A 351 18.08 30.34 35.26
CA LEU A 351 16.81 30.99 34.89
C LEU A 351 15.63 30.01 34.82
N MET A 352 15.81 28.72 35.13
CA MET A 352 14.79 27.69 34.91
C MET A 352 13.46 28.02 35.61
N TYR A 353 13.53 28.50 36.85
CA TYR A 353 12.34 28.92 37.60
C TYR A 353 11.59 30.07 36.91
N LYS A 354 12.31 31.12 36.50
CA LYS A 354 11.74 32.27 35.77
C LYS A 354 11.20 31.85 34.39
N ILE A 355 11.89 30.96 33.68
CA ILE A 355 11.42 30.43 32.40
C ILE A 355 10.14 29.60 32.56
N ASN A 356 10.01 28.80 33.62
CA ASN A 356 8.77 28.08 33.91
C ASN A 356 7.62 29.03 34.24
N GLN A 357 7.88 30.14 34.93
CA GLN A 357 6.87 31.20 35.10
C GLN A 357 6.47 31.83 33.75
N ILE A 358 7.43 32.10 32.88
CA ILE A 358 7.18 32.63 31.52
C ILE A 358 6.38 31.64 30.66
N LYS A 359 6.63 30.32 30.78
CA LYS A 359 5.84 29.29 30.07
C LYS A 359 4.35 29.38 30.39
N ASN A 360 4.03 29.61 31.66
CA ASN A 360 2.65 29.69 32.15
C ASN A 360 2.06 31.09 31.97
N ASN A 361 2.89 32.12 31.86
CA ASN A 361 2.48 33.50 31.61
C ASN A 361 3.55 34.28 30.81
N PRO A 362 3.48 34.27 29.46
CA PRO A 362 4.49 34.90 28.60
C PRO A 362 4.70 36.41 28.84
N SER A 363 3.69 37.10 29.38
CA SER A 363 3.78 38.54 29.70
C SER A 363 4.90 38.89 30.68
N LEU A 364 5.33 37.92 31.50
CA LEU A 364 6.45 38.06 32.44
C LEU A 364 7.82 38.10 31.74
N GLY A 365 7.89 37.72 30.46
CA GLY A 365 9.14 37.66 29.71
C GLY A 365 9.88 38.99 29.62
N ASN A 366 9.13 40.06 29.34
CA ASN A 366 9.70 41.41 29.23
C ASN A 366 10.19 41.94 30.59
N SER A 367 9.47 41.68 31.68
CA SER A 367 9.90 42.11 33.01
C SER A 367 11.15 41.35 33.46
N VAL A 368 11.26 40.05 33.16
CA VAL A 368 12.46 39.25 33.43
C VAL A 368 13.66 39.77 32.64
N ALA A 369 13.49 40.06 31.34
CA ALA A 369 14.57 40.60 30.52
C ALA A 369 15.04 41.99 31.03
N GLN A 370 14.10 42.88 31.39
CA GLN A 370 14.42 44.19 31.97
C GLN A 370 15.09 44.09 33.33
N GLN A 371 14.67 43.13 34.17
CA GLN A 371 15.32 42.88 35.47
C GLN A 371 16.78 42.50 35.28
N ILE A 372 17.08 41.56 34.36
CA ILE A 372 18.44 41.13 34.06
C ILE A 372 19.28 42.26 33.45
N GLU A 373 18.68 43.08 32.61
CA GLU A 373 19.35 44.21 31.95
C GLU A 373 19.75 45.31 32.95
N ARG A 374 18.85 45.66 33.88
CA ARG A 374 19.08 46.72 34.88
C ARG A 374 19.91 46.26 36.07
N SER A 375 19.68 45.03 36.52
CA SER A 375 20.30 44.47 37.73
C SER A 375 20.52 42.96 37.58
N PRO A 376 21.53 42.53 36.80
CA PRO A 376 21.77 41.11 36.53
C PRO A 376 22.05 40.31 37.81
N GLU A 377 22.72 40.92 38.79
CA GLU A 377 23.03 40.26 40.06
C GLU A 377 21.80 40.09 40.98
N SER A 378 20.68 40.77 40.71
CA SER A 378 19.40 40.52 41.40
C SER A 378 18.78 39.17 41.05
N VAL A 379 19.25 38.54 39.95
CA VAL A 379 18.78 37.22 39.52
C VAL A 379 19.72 36.12 40.01
N ALA A 380 21.03 36.29 39.80
CA ALA A 380 22.06 35.39 40.32
C ALA A 380 23.44 36.03 40.23
N LYS A 381 24.41 35.47 40.93
CA LYS A 381 25.80 35.93 40.85
C LYS A 381 26.36 35.74 39.43
N LEU A 382 26.88 36.81 38.84
CA LEU A 382 27.55 36.75 37.53
C LEU A 382 28.78 35.83 37.57
N ALA A 383 29.07 35.18 36.44
CA ALA A 383 30.24 34.33 36.30
C ALA A 383 31.55 35.12 36.52
N GLY A 384 32.58 34.45 37.01
CA GLY A 384 33.89 35.06 37.27
C GLY A 384 33.98 35.86 38.58
N ARG A 385 35.12 36.54 38.76
CA ARG A 385 35.49 37.24 40.00
C ARG A 385 35.63 38.74 39.75
N LYS A 386 35.14 39.54 40.71
CA LYS A 386 35.35 40.99 40.83
C LYS A 386 35.90 41.28 42.22
N CYS A 387 37.10 41.84 42.31
CA CYS A 387 37.71 42.29 43.56
C CYS A 387 37.99 43.79 43.43
N PHE A 388 37.33 44.62 44.26
CA PHE A 388 37.24 46.07 44.07
C PHE A 388 36.84 46.42 42.62
N TRP A 389 37.78 46.97 41.84
CA TRP A 389 37.59 47.42 40.46
C TRP A 389 38.14 46.43 39.42
N ILE A 390 38.89 45.40 39.85
CA ILE A 390 39.55 44.43 38.96
C ILE A 390 38.60 43.28 38.66
N LYS A 391 38.29 43.08 37.37
CA LYS A 391 37.44 41.99 36.85
C LYS A 391 38.28 41.00 36.06
N ASN A 392 38.13 39.70 36.34
CA ASN A 392 38.75 38.67 35.51
C ASN A 392 38.06 38.54 34.14
N GLN A 393 38.70 37.83 33.20
CA GLN A 393 38.17 37.72 31.83
C GLN A 393 36.77 37.10 31.79
N THR A 394 36.51 36.09 32.62
CA THR A 394 35.18 35.47 32.76
C THR A 394 34.12 36.48 33.17
N ARG A 395 34.41 37.38 34.12
CA ARG A 395 33.48 38.43 34.56
C ARG A 395 33.22 39.47 33.49
N LYS A 396 34.26 39.92 32.79
CA LYS A 396 34.11 40.84 31.64
C LYS A 396 33.27 40.20 30.52
N ASN A 397 33.48 38.92 30.26
CA ASN A 397 32.71 38.17 29.27
C ASN A 397 31.23 38.03 29.66
N ALA A 398 30.95 37.72 30.93
CA ALA A 398 29.60 37.63 31.47
C ALA A 398 28.82 38.95 31.29
N GLU A 399 29.43 40.08 31.67
CA GLU A 399 28.79 41.40 31.57
C GLU A 399 28.48 41.79 30.11
N ARG A 400 29.40 41.49 29.17
CA ARG A 400 29.20 41.77 27.73
C ARG A 400 28.07 40.95 27.10
N HIS A 401 27.75 39.78 27.65
CA HIS A 401 26.73 38.88 27.11
C HIS A 401 25.34 39.06 27.74
N ILE A 402 25.18 40.00 28.68
CA ILE A 402 23.88 40.34 29.28
C ILE A 402 22.85 40.75 28.20
N PRO A 403 23.16 41.67 27.26
CA PRO A 403 22.19 42.07 26.23
C PRO A 403 21.76 40.90 25.33
N LEU A 404 22.69 39.99 25.02
CA LEU A 404 22.39 38.78 24.25
C LEU A 404 21.44 37.86 25.01
N LEU A 405 21.67 37.63 26.30
CA LEU A 405 20.77 36.84 27.14
C LEU A 405 19.37 37.46 27.19
N CYS A 406 19.24 38.77 27.40
CA CYS A 406 17.95 39.47 27.36
C CYS A 406 17.25 39.33 26.01
N THR A 407 18.00 39.41 24.91
CA THR A 407 17.49 39.20 23.55
C THR A 407 16.99 37.76 23.36
N MET A 408 17.72 36.76 23.84
CA MET A 408 17.30 35.36 23.75
C MET A 408 16.02 35.09 24.56
N ILE A 409 15.85 35.73 25.72
CA ILE A 409 14.61 35.65 26.52
C ILE A 409 13.44 36.29 25.75
N LYS A 410 13.62 37.48 25.16
CA LYS A 410 12.59 38.13 24.34
C LYS A 410 12.20 37.27 23.12
N ASN A 411 13.18 36.67 22.44
CA ASN A 411 12.94 35.75 21.32
C ASN A 411 12.17 34.49 21.75
N TYR A 412 12.47 33.96 22.94
CA TYR A 412 11.76 32.82 23.50
C TYR A 412 10.29 33.13 23.74
N VAL A 413 10.00 34.31 24.32
CA VAL A 413 8.64 34.80 24.57
C VAL A 413 7.89 35.01 23.25
N TYR A 414 8.51 35.68 22.28
CA TYR A 414 7.93 35.90 20.96
C TYR A 414 7.60 34.59 20.25
N ALA A 415 8.49 33.60 20.31
CA ALA A 415 8.26 32.29 19.72
C ALA A 415 7.11 31.54 20.42
N LEU A 416 7.06 31.58 21.76
CA LEU A 416 5.96 31.00 22.53
C LEU A 416 4.61 31.63 22.14
N GLU A 417 4.51 32.96 22.10
CA GLU A 417 3.27 33.67 21.77
C GLU A 417 2.81 33.39 20.33
N ASN A 418 3.75 33.33 19.38
CA ASN A 418 3.43 33.01 17.99
C ASN A 418 2.91 31.58 17.84
N ILE A 419 3.55 30.61 18.49
CA ILE A 419 3.10 29.22 18.44
C ILE A 419 1.76 29.07 19.16
N HIS A 420 1.57 29.73 20.31
CA HIS A 420 0.29 29.77 21.00
C HIS A 420 -0.81 30.29 20.07
N LYS A 421 -0.61 31.47 19.46
CA LYS A 421 -1.56 32.07 18.52
C LYS A 421 -1.87 31.15 17.35
N LYS A 422 -0.86 30.45 16.82
CA LYS A 422 -1.05 29.47 15.74
C LYS A 422 -1.92 28.30 16.21
N ILE A 423 -1.60 27.68 17.36
CA ILE A 423 -2.38 26.57 17.93
C ILE A 423 -3.83 27.01 18.18
N THR A 424 -4.06 28.18 18.78
CA THR A 424 -5.41 28.71 19.02
C THR A 424 -6.17 28.95 17.72
N GLN A 425 -5.51 29.50 16.69
CA GLN A 425 -6.12 29.71 15.37
C GLN A 425 -6.46 28.38 14.69
N ASP A 426 -5.58 27.39 14.79
CA ASP A 426 -5.80 26.06 14.23
C ASP A 426 -6.97 25.37 14.94
N GLN A 427 -7.08 25.50 16.27
CA GLN A 427 -8.25 25.00 17.01
C GLN A 427 -9.55 25.71 16.63
N LEU A 428 -9.55 27.04 16.48
CA LEU A 428 -10.73 27.78 16.03
C LEU A 428 -11.16 27.35 14.62
N ARG A 429 -10.21 26.97 13.76
CA ARG A 429 -10.49 26.43 12.42
C ARG A 429 -11.03 25.01 12.51
N GLU A 430 -10.45 24.16 13.36
CA GLU A 430 -10.95 22.81 13.62
C GLU A 430 -12.39 22.85 14.18
N GLN A 431 -12.68 23.67 15.19
CA GLN A 431 -14.04 23.88 15.72
C GLN A 431 -15.03 24.40 14.69
N LYS A 432 -14.59 25.27 13.76
CA LYS A 432 -15.43 25.71 12.63
C LYS A 432 -15.68 24.57 11.63
N ARG A 433 -14.69 23.69 11.40
CA ARG A 433 -14.81 22.48 10.58
C ARG A 433 -15.73 21.44 11.24
N GLU A 434 -15.70 21.29 12.56
CA GLU A 434 -16.50 20.31 13.32
C GLU A 434 -18.02 20.54 13.25
N LYS A 435 -18.46 21.72 12.78
CA LYS A 435 -19.89 21.97 12.52
C LYS A 435 -20.41 21.28 11.27
N TYR A 436 -19.54 20.78 10.37
CA TYR A 436 -19.93 20.27 9.06
C TYR A 436 -19.18 18.97 8.74
N SER A 437 -19.92 17.90 8.45
CA SER A 437 -19.36 16.72 7.78
C SER A 437 -18.96 17.09 6.36
N VAL A 438 -17.80 16.63 5.89
CA VAL A 438 -17.48 16.73 4.46
C VAL A 438 -18.04 15.48 3.82
N ALA A 439 -19.19 15.62 3.16
CA ALA A 439 -19.75 14.53 2.37
C ALA A 439 -18.74 14.10 1.30
N MET A 440 -18.75 12.82 0.93
CA MET A 440 -17.99 12.40 -0.24
C MET A 440 -18.37 13.22 -1.47
N PRO A 441 -17.44 13.46 -2.41
CA PRO A 441 -17.79 14.05 -3.69
C PRO A 441 -18.93 13.26 -4.33
N SER A 442 -19.90 13.97 -4.89
CA SER A 442 -21.02 13.33 -5.59
C SER A 442 -20.50 12.43 -6.71
N LYS A 443 -21.32 11.49 -7.18
CA LYS A 443 -20.93 10.55 -8.23
C LYS A 443 -20.40 11.29 -9.47
N GLU A 444 -21.05 12.39 -9.84
CA GLU A 444 -20.69 13.26 -10.96
C GLU A 444 -19.32 13.92 -10.76
N LEU A 445 -18.98 14.28 -9.52
CA LEU A 445 -17.68 14.86 -9.16
C LEU A 445 -16.56 13.81 -9.15
N ARG A 446 -16.86 12.58 -8.72
CA ARG A 446 -15.89 11.47 -8.80
C ARG A 446 -15.63 11.07 -10.26
N GLU A 447 -16.66 11.07 -11.08
CA GLU A 447 -16.56 10.88 -12.53
C GLU A 447 -15.79 12.04 -13.18
N LEU A 448 -16.00 13.29 -12.76
CA LEU A 448 -15.19 14.42 -13.21
C LEU A 448 -13.70 14.17 -12.94
N PHE A 449 -13.31 13.72 -11.75
CA PHE A 449 -11.90 13.45 -11.41
C PHE A 449 -11.28 12.29 -12.18
N SER A 450 -12.07 11.39 -12.79
CA SER A 450 -11.56 10.32 -13.64
C SER A 450 -11.37 10.74 -15.11
N LEU A 451 -11.85 11.92 -15.51
CA LEU A 451 -11.66 12.48 -16.85
C LEU A 451 -10.27 13.12 -17.03
N SER A 452 -9.85 13.32 -18.29
CA SER A 452 -8.64 14.11 -18.62
C SER A 452 -8.80 15.58 -18.25
N LYS A 453 -7.69 16.33 -18.13
CA LYS A 453 -7.73 17.75 -17.74
C LYS A 453 -8.53 18.63 -18.71
N GLU A 454 -8.45 18.38 -20.02
CA GLU A 454 -9.28 19.11 -21.00
C GLU A 454 -10.77 18.80 -20.81
N GLN A 455 -11.13 17.53 -20.61
CA GLN A 455 -12.52 17.10 -20.39
C GLN A 455 -13.08 17.60 -19.05
N GLN A 456 -12.24 17.67 -18.01
CA GLN A 456 -12.61 18.27 -16.73
C GLN A 456 -12.98 19.74 -16.89
N LYS A 457 -12.18 20.50 -17.65
CA LYS A 457 -12.40 21.93 -17.88
C LYS A 457 -13.68 22.18 -18.67
N ASP A 458 -13.94 21.37 -19.69
CA ASP A 458 -15.16 21.43 -20.49
C ASP A 458 -16.40 21.05 -19.65
N ALA A 459 -16.34 19.96 -18.88
CA ALA A 459 -17.44 19.53 -17.99
C ALA A 459 -17.76 20.55 -16.88
N LEU A 460 -16.73 21.17 -16.29
CA LEU A 460 -16.89 22.24 -15.30
C LEU A 460 -17.49 23.51 -15.92
N SER A 461 -17.17 23.82 -17.18
CA SER A 461 -17.73 24.99 -17.87
C SER A 461 -19.21 24.83 -18.27
N ARG A 462 -19.67 23.58 -18.43
CA ARG A 462 -21.04 23.24 -18.82
C ARG A 462 -21.99 23.05 -17.65
N THR A 463 -21.46 22.80 -16.45
CA THR A 463 -22.27 22.45 -15.26
C THR A 463 -21.89 23.31 -14.05
N PRO A 464 -22.52 24.50 -13.89
CA PRO A 464 -22.23 25.42 -12.78
C PRO A 464 -22.40 24.82 -11.38
N ASP A 465 -23.34 23.87 -11.22
CA ASP A 465 -23.54 23.16 -9.93
C ASP A 465 -22.38 22.22 -9.59
N LEU A 466 -21.75 21.63 -10.60
CA LEU A 466 -20.57 20.78 -10.44
C LEU A 466 -19.36 21.62 -10.01
N GLU A 467 -19.21 22.82 -10.58
CA GLU A 467 -18.19 23.79 -10.18
C GLU A 467 -18.42 24.29 -8.74
N LYS A 468 -19.67 24.54 -8.36
CA LYS A 468 -20.04 24.92 -6.99
C LYS A 468 -19.73 23.81 -5.99
N ASN A 469 -20.08 22.57 -6.29
CA ASN A 469 -19.76 21.42 -5.44
C ASN A 469 -18.24 21.18 -5.34
N LEU A 470 -17.50 21.35 -6.43
CA LEU A 470 -16.03 21.30 -6.43
C LEU A 470 -15.43 22.37 -5.49
N LYS A 471 -15.92 23.60 -5.58
CA LYS A 471 -15.48 24.72 -4.72
C LYS A 471 -15.76 24.44 -3.24
N ILE A 472 -16.91 23.85 -2.91
CA ILE A 472 -17.27 23.47 -1.55
C ILE A 472 -16.27 22.42 -1.03
N ILE A 473 -16.04 21.34 -1.78
CA ILE A 473 -15.09 20.29 -1.38
C ILE A 473 -13.68 20.87 -1.25
N CYS A 474 -13.20 21.65 -2.22
CA CYS A 474 -11.89 22.30 -2.15
C CYS A 474 -11.75 23.23 -0.94
N ALA A 475 -12.80 23.99 -0.58
CA ALA A 475 -12.79 24.86 0.60
C ALA A 475 -12.62 24.04 1.89
N TYR A 476 -13.30 22.90 2.01
CA TYR A 476 -13.19 22.01 3.16
C TYR A 476 -11.90 21.17 3.16
N SER A 477 -11.40 20.74 1.99
CA SER A 477 -10.12 20.06 1.84
C SER A 477 -8.93 20.97 2.16
N MET A 478 -9.00 22.27 1.79
CA MET A 478 -7.97 23.26 2.17
C MET A 478 -7.91 23.48 3.68
N LEU A 479 -9.06 23.43 4.37
CA LEU A 479 -9.13 23.46 5.83
C LEU A 479 -8.50 22.20 6.46
N ALA A 480 -8.63 21.03 5.83
CA ALA A 480 -8.06 19.76 6.31
C ALA A 480 -6.56 19.58 6.01
N PHE A 481 -6.07 20.07 4.87
CA PHE A 481 -4.65 19.96 4.49
C PHE A 481 -3.74 20.82 5.37
N HIS A 482 -4.21 21.99 5.81
CA HIS A 482 -3.41 22.88 6.65
C HIS A 482 -3.34 22.40 8.11
N SER A 483 -4.36 21.73 8.64
CA SER A 483 -4.32 21.16 10.01
C SER A 483 -3.39 19.94 10.10
N ARG A 484 -3.33 19.10 9.07
CA ARG A 484 -2.42 17.93 9.02
C ARG A 484 -0.95 18.28 8.80
N SER A 485 -0.63 19.43 8.21
CA SER A 485 0.77 19.88 8.02
C SER A 485 1.48 20.36 9.31
N VAL A 486 0.76 20.37 10.44
CA VAL A 486 1.24 20.91 11.74
C VAL A 486 1.25 19.85 12.85
N LYS A 487 0.65 18.66 12.63
CA LYS A 487 0.92 17.48 13.45
C LYS A 487 2.21 16.83 12.98
#